data_AF-A0A9D8S8H8-F1
#
_entry.id   AF-A0A9D8S8H8-F1
#
_cell.length_a   1.000
_cell.length_b   1.000
_cell.length_c   1.000
_cell.angle_alpha   90.00
_cell.angle_beta   90.00
_cell.angle_gamma   90.00
#
_symmetry.space_group_name_H-M   'P 1'
#
loop_
_entity.id
_entity.type
_entity.pdbx_description
1 polymer ?
#
loop_
_entity_poly.entity_id
_entity_poly.type
_entity_poly.pdbx_seq_one_letter_code
_entity_poly.pdbx_strand_id
1 'polypeptide(L)'
;MAELKYIEARNTPFDVYGLYNYRTEPQYKRMPDDVAKNTNGGVAGLYLNTAGGRVRFSTDSSRIAIKVSMPGITRFYHMPLSGSAGLDLYIDKAEGEKM
;
A
#
# COMPACT_ATOMS: atom_id res chain seq x y z
N MET A 1 23.53 -7.32 15.19
CA MET A 1 22.34 -6.63 14.64
C MET A 1 21.20 -7.63 14.62
N ALA A 2 19.97 -7.22 14.95
CA ALA A 2 18.82 -8.13 14.95
C ALA A 2 18.45 -8.56 13.51
N GLU A 3 17.93 -9.77 13.37
CA GLU A 3 17.45 -10.34 12.10
C GLU A 3 16.13 -9.68 11.66
N LEU A 4 15.93 -9.51 10.35
CA LEU A 4 14.68 -8.99 9.79
C LEU A 4 13.60 -10.07 9.79
N LYS A 5 12.45 -9.78 10.38
CA LYS A 5 11.25 -10.62 10.31
C LYS A 5 10.24 -10.01 9.35
N TYR A 6 9.94 -10.71 8.26
CA TYR A 6 8.86 -10.32 7.34
C TYR A 6 7.54 -10.92 7.81
N ILE A 7 6.52 -10.07 7.93
CA ILE A 7 5.16 -10.44 8.32
C ILE A 7 4.24 -9.88 7.24
N GLU A 8 3.30 -10.69 6.75
CA GLU A 8 2.31 -10.25 5.76
C GLU A 8 1.47 -9.10 6.31
N ALA A 9 1.29 -8.02 5.53
CA ALA A 9 0.53 -6.85 5.96
C ALA A 9 -0.97 -7.12 6.21
N ARG A 10 -1.47 -8.31 5.83
CA ARG A 10 -2.82 -8.77 6.17
C ARG A 10 -2.94 -9.31 7.59
N ASN A 11 -1.83 -9.59 8.25
CA ASN A 11 -1.80 -10.20 9.58
C ASN A 11 -1.53 -9.14 10.66
N THR A 12 -1.90 -9.46 11.91
CA THR A 12 -1.51 -8.65 13.07
C THR A 12 0.02 -8.52 13.14
N PRO A 13 0.58 -7.35 13.49
CA PRO A 13 -0.09 -6.19 14.08
C PRO A 13 -0.47 -5.10 13.06
N PHE A 14 -0.58 -5.42 11.77
CA PHE A 14 -0.86 -4.41 10.73
C PHE A 14 -2.36 -4.17 10.54
N ASP A 15 -2.70 -2.89 10.40
CA ASP A 15 -4.01 -2.44 9.96
C ASP A 15 -3.90 -1.76 8.59
N VAL A 16 -4.69 -2.23 7.63
CA VAL A 16 -4.73 -1.68 6.28
C VAL A 16 -5.98 -0.82 6.09
N TYR A 17 -5.81 0.38 5.55
CA TYR A 17 -6.87 1.34 5.28
C TYR A 17 -6.91 1.71 3.79
N GLY A 18 -8.09 2.13 3.31
CA GLY A 18 -8.27 2.63 1.95
C GLY A 18 -8.29 1.57 0.85
N LEU A 19 -8.23 0.28 1.22
CA LEU A 19 -8.21 -0.86 0.28
C LEU A 19 -9.38 -1.80 0.59
N TYR A 20 -10.07 -2.23 -0.47
CA TYR A 20 -11.27 -3.05 -0.42
C TYR A 20 -10.94 -4.47 0.04
N ASN A 21 -11.62 -4.93 1.10
CA ASN A 21 -11.58 -6.30 1.63
C ASN A 21 -10.17 -6.94 1.64
N TYR A 22 -9.15 -6.16 2.02
CA TYR A 22 -7.74 -6.52 1.85
C TYR A 22 -7.34 -7.87 2.49
N ARG A 23 -8.08 -8.36 3.50
CA ARG A 23 -7.81 -9.63 4.18
C ARG A 23 -8.23 -10.84 3.33
N THR A 24 -9.31 -10.73 2.57
CA THR A 24 -9.90 -11.85 1.82
C THR A 24 -9.59 -11.77 0.33
N GLU A 25 -9.28 -10.58 -0.18
CA GLU A 25 -8.94 -10.38 -1.58
C GLU A 25 -7.51 -10.83 -1.90
N PRO A 26 -7.29 -11.55 -3.02
CA PRO A 26 -5.96 -12.02 -3.41
C PRO A 26 -5.01 -10.87 -3.72
N GLN A 27 -5.55 -9.73 -4.16
CA GLN A 27 -4.81 -8.52 -4.49
C GLN A 27 -5.30 -7.35 -3.64
N TYR A 28 -4.37 -6.45 -3.32
CA TYR A 28 -4.74 -5.15 -2.78
C TYR A 28 -5.39 -4.32 -3.90
N LYS A 29 -6.65 -3.95 -3.72
CA LYS A 29 -7.45 -3.22 -4.72
C LYS A 29 -8.37 -2.21 -4.06
N ARG A 30 -8.84 -1.23 -4.83
CA ARG A 30 -9.67 -0.13 -4.29
C ARG A 30 -11.17 -0.43 -4.28
N MET A 31 -11.63 -1.43 -5.04
CA MET A 31 -13.06 -1.75 -5.20
C MET A 31 -13.28 -3.19 -5.69
N PRO A 32 -14.53 -3.70 -5.65
CA PRO A 32 -14.89 -5.01 -6.22
C PRO A 32 -14.62 -5.11 -7.73
N ASP A 33 -14.34 -6.32 -8.20
CA ASP A 33 -13.99 -6.58 -9.61
C ASP A 33 -15.17 -6.35 -10.56
N ASP A 34 -16.37 -6.77 -10.14
CA ASP A 34 -17.61 -6.61 -10.91
C ASP A 34 -17.98 -5.14 -11.05
N VAL A 35 -17.89 -4.36 -9.96
CA VAL A 35 -18.11 -2.91 -9.98
C VAL A 35 -17.13 -2.22 -10.94
N ALA A 36 -15.84 -2.57 -10.87
CA ALA A 36 -14.83 -1.97 -11.74
C ALA A 36 -15.08 -2.28 -13.22
N LYS A 37 -15.34 -3.55 -13.55
CA LYS A 37 -15.58 -4.02 -14.92
C LYS A 37 -16.86 -3.46 -15.53
N ASN A 38 -17.91 -3.29 -14.72
CA ASN A 38 -19.20 -2.76 -15.18
C ASN A 38 -19.22 -1.23 -15.28
N THR A 39 -18.21 -0.52 -14.76
CA THR A 39 -18.15 0.95 -14.84
C THR A 39 -17.68 1.44 -16.20
N ASN A 40 -16.44 1.10 -16.60
CA ASN A 40 -15.87 1.29 -17.94
C ASN A 40 -14.46 0.69 -18.01
N GLY A 41 -13.88 0.66 -19.22
CA GLY A 41 -12.53 0.12 -19.45
C GLY A 41 -11.41 0.84 -18.70
N GLY A 42 -11.53 2.16 -18.48
CA GLY A 42 -10.54 2.93 -17.71
C GLY A 42 -10.54 2.53 -16.24
N VAL A 43 -11.71 2.41 -15.62
CA VAL A 43 -11.85 1.94 -14.24
C VAL A 43 -11.39 0.49 -14.12
N ALA A 44 -11.80 -0.38 -15.05
CA ALA A 44 -11.38 -1.78 -15.10
C ALA A 44 -9.85 -1.95 -15.22
N GLY A 45 -9.15 -0.99 -15.83
CA GLY A 45 -7.68 -0.99 -15.90
C GLY A 45 -6.99 -0.41 -14.67
N LEU A 46 -7.64 0.50 -13.93
CA LEU A 46 -7.00 1.29 -12.86
C LEU A 46 -7.36 0.86 -11.44
N TYR A 47 -8.40 0.05 -11.24
CA TYR A 47 -8.92 -0.27 -9.90
C TYR A 47 -7.93 -1.03 -8.99
N LEU A 48 -6.94 -1.73 -9.59
CA LEU A 48 -5.86 -2.42 -8.89
C LEU A 48 -4.74 -1.49 -8.40
N ASN A 49 -4.69 -0.23 -8.87
CA ASN A 49 -3.72 0.73 -8.35
C ASN A 49 -4.07 1.07 -6.90
N THR A 50 -3.13 0.92 -5.97
CA THR A 50 -3.36 1.06 -4.52
C THR A 50 -3.31 2.50 -4.01
N ALA A 51 -3.62 3.48 -4.87
CA ALA A 51 -3.59 4.90 -4.51
C ALA A 51 -4.49 5.18 -3.29
N GLY A 52 -3.94 5.86 -2.28
CA GLY A 52 -4.64 6.16 -1.02
C GLY A 52 -4.68 5.00 -0.01
N GLY A 53 -4.23 3.80 -0.39
CA GLY A 53 -4.06 2.68 0.52
C GLY A 53 -2.88 2.90 1.46
N ARG A 54 -3.01 2.50 2.72
CA ARG A 54 -1.92 2.59 3.71
C ARG A 54 -1.94 1.45 4.71
N VAL A 55 -0.76 1.09 5.21
CA VAL A 55 -0.57 0.14 6.30
C VAL A 55 -0.14 0.92 7.55
N ARG A 56 -0.82 0.70 8.67
CA ARG A 56 -0.49 1.29 9.98
C ARG A 56 -0.06 0.19 10.93
N PHE A 57 0.98 0.46 11.70
CA PHE A 57 1.48 -0.38 12.78
C PHE A 57 2.32 0.45 13.74
N SER A 58 2.64 -0.13 14.89
CA SER A 58 3.59 0.42 15.86
C SER A 58 4.68 -0.61 16.12
N THR A 59 5.92 -0.15 16.25
CA THR A 59 7.07 -1.00 16.53
C THR A 59 8.11 -0.18 17.29
N ASP A 60 8.89 -0.86 18.12
CA ASP A 60 10.11 -0.36 18.77
C ASP A 60 11.37 -0.63 17.92
N SER A 61 11.22 -1.27 16.75
CA SER A 61 12.32 -1.55 15.84
C SER A 61 12.96 -0.28 15.30
N SER A 62 14.29 -0.21 15.36
CA SER A 62 15.08 0.88 14.74
C SER A 62 15.22 0.76 13.22
N ARG A 63 14.67 -0.31 12.61
CA ARG A 63 14.74 -0.55 11.16
C ARG A 63 13.43 -1.12 10.64
N ILE A 64 13.02 -0.62 9.47
CA ILE A 64 11.84 -1.09 8.75
C ILE A 64 12.32 -1.54 7.36
N ALA A 65 11.90 -2.73 6.96
CA ALA A 65 12.10 -3.25 5.62
C ALA A 65 10.73 -3.59 5.03
N ILE A 66 10.47 -3.14 3.80
CA ILE A 66 9.21 -3.40 3.12
C ILE A 66 9.52 -4.19 1.85
N LYS A 67 8.80 -5.30 1.66
CA LYS A 67 8.88 -6.12 0.46
C LYS A 67 7.51 -6.17 -0.19
N VAL A 68 7.45 -5.83 -1.47
CA VAL A 68 6.22 -5.82 -2.25
C VAL A 68 6.40 -6.58 -3.55
N SER A 69 5.32 -7.20 -4.02
CA SER A 69 5.23 -7.75 -5.36
C SER A 69 4.24 -6.91 -6.15
N MET A 70 4.67 -6.41 -7.30
CA MET A 70 3.84 -5.66 -8.23
C MET A 70 3.77 -6.43 -9.54
N PRO A 71 2.57 -6.62 -10.13
CA PRO A 71 2.44 -7.33 -11.41
C PRO A 71 3.09 -6.56 -12.57
N GLY A 72 3.32 -5.26 -12.40
CA GLY A 72 4.06 -4.42 -13.32
C GLY A 72 4.44 -3.09 -12.69
N ILE A 73 5.46 -2.44 -13.25
CA ILE A 73 5.86 -1.09 -12.88
C ILE A 73 5.36 -0.12 -13.95
N THR A 74 4.42 0.73 -13.59
CA THR A 74 3.91 1.76 -14.50
C THR A 74 4.88 2.94 -14.53
N ARG A 75 5.40 3.24 -15.72
CA ARG A 75 6.28 4.39 -15.97
C ARG A 75 5.51 5.49 -16.69
N PHE A 76 5.31 6.61 -16.02
CA PHE A 76 4.75 7.81 -16.62
C PHE A 76 5.84 8.85 -16.77
N TYR A 77 6.01 9.43 -17.96
CA TYR A 77 7.03 10.46 -18.20
C TYR A 77 6.86 11.71 -17.32
N HIS A 78 5.66 11.92 -16.79
CA HIS A 78 5.30 13.07 -15.94
C HIS A 78 5.22 12.72 -14.45
N MET A 79 5.57 11.49 -14.03
CA MET A 79 5.54 11.07 -12.62
C MET A 79 6.80 10.28 -12.27
N PRO A 80 7.48 10.60 -11.15
CA PRO A 80 8.62 9.81 -10.71
C PRO A 80 8.19 8.39 -10.30
N LEU A 81 9.11 7.43 -10.41
CA LEU A 81 8.85 6.04 -9.98
C LEU A 81 8.50 5.93 -8.49
N SER A 82 8.99 6.85 -7.64
CA SER A 82 8.57 6.93 -6.24
C SER A 82 7.08 7.24 -6.09
N GLY A 83 6.46 7.93 -7.06
CA GLY A 83 5.03 8.20 -7.07
C GLY A 83 4.19 7.08 -7.68
N SER A 84 4.67 6.46 -8.78
CA SER A 84 3.89 5.43 -9.49
C SER A 84 4.05 4.01 -8.94
N ALA A 85 5.17 3.72 -8.27
CA ALA A 85 5.53 2.40 -7.76
C ALA A 85 6.31 2.45 -6.43
N GLY A 86 6.32 3.59 -5.75
CA GLY A 86 6.99 3.75 -4.46
C GLY A 86 6.08 3.55 -3.27
N LEU A 87 6.67 3.75 -2.10
CA LEU A 87 6.03 3.70 -0.79
C LEU A 87 6.54 4.90 0.00
N ASP A 88 5.63 5.59 0.68
CA ASP A 88 5.98 6.66 1.61
C ASP A 88 5.80 6.17 3.05
N LEU A 89 6.81 6.41 3.89
CA LEU A 89 6.79 6.08 5.31
C LEU A 89 6.64 7.35 6.13
N TYR A 90 5.63 7.35 7.01
CA TYR A 90 5.37 8.42 7.96
C TYR A 90 5.46 7.85 9.37
N ILE A 91 5.92 8.69 10.29
CA ILE A 91 6.01 8.37 11.72
C ILE A 91 5.08 9.34 12.44
N ASP A 92 4.19 8.81 13.28
CA ASP A 92 3.36 9.63 14.16
C ASP A 92 4.29 10.46 15.07
N LYS A 93 4.21 11.79 14.97
CA LYS A 93 4.88 12.71 15.90
C LYS A 93 3.92 13.14 17.00
N ALA A 94 4.46 13.50 18.15
CA ALA A 94 3.68 14.20 19.16
C ALA A 94 3.20 15.56 18.59
N GLU A 95 2.00 15.98 18.99
CA GLU A 95 1.44 17.26 18.55
C GLU A 95 2.40 18.41 18.90
N GLY A 96 2.84 19.17 17.90
CA GLY A 96 3.74 20.33 18.07
C GLY A 96 5.23 20.10 17.76
N GLU A 97 5.67 18.88 17.46
CA GLU A 97 7.06 18.65 17.02
C GLU A 97 7.26 19.07 15.56
N LYS A 98 8.17 20.01 15.30
CA LYS A 98 8.53 20.43 13.94
C LYS A 98 9.29 19.32 13.20
N MET A 99 9.12 19.31 11.87
CA MET A 99 9.84 18.46 10.91
C MET A 99 11.34 18.68 10.97
#